data_AF-A0A4W5QDZ3-F1
#
_entry.id   AF-A0A4W5QDZ3-F1
#
_cell.length_a   1.000
_cell.length_b   1.000
_cell.length_c   1.000
_cell.angle_alpha   90.00
_cell.angle_beta   90.00
_cell.angle_gamma   90.00
#
_symmetry.space_group_name_H-M   'P 1'
#
loop_
_entity.id
_entity.type
_entity.pdbx_description
1 polymer ?
#
loop_
_entity_poly.entity_id
_entity_poly.type
_entity_poly.pdbx_seq_one_letter_code
_entity_poly.pdbx_strand_id
1 'polypeptide(L)'
;MDGVPTNVIRGKQQYIAAPLCLLYEHPDQGLIPIAIQLEQTPGLDTPIFLPKDPPLAWLLAKIWVRHSEFQVFQLLSHLLRTHLVVEVFCVSTLRQLPAVHPVYKVG
;
A
#
# COMPACT_ATOMS: atom_id res chain seq x y z
N MET A 1 -6.60 -1.01 3.79
CA MET A 1 -6.05 -0.63 5.11
C MET A 1 -7.14 -0.47 6.16
N ASP A 2 -8.41 -0.71 5.82
CA ASP A 2 -9.52 -0.61 6.77
C ASP A 2 -9.38 -1.64 7.91
N GLY A 3 -9.74 -1.24 9.13
CA GLY A 3 -9.64 -2.06 10.34
C GLY A 3 -8.22 -2.44 10.80
N VAL A 4 -7.16 -1.97 10.12
CA VAL A 4 -5.78 -2.27 10.52
C VAL A 4 -5.43 -1.48 11.80
N PRO A 5 -4.91 -2.12 12.86
CA PRO A 5 -4.54 -1.41 14.07
C PRO A 5 -3.38 -0.44 13.81
N THR A 6 -3.47 0.74 14.41
CA THR A 6 -2.48 1.80 14.30
C THR A 6 -1.39 1.67 15.35
N ASN A 7 -0.21 2.22 15.05
CA ASN A 7 0.93 2.17 15.96
C ASN A 7 0.99 3.38 16.90
N VAL A 8 1.75 3.27 17.99
CA VAL A 8 2.11 4.38 18.89
C VAL A 8 3.63 4.53 18.89
N ILE A 9 4.13 5.67 18.41
CA ILE A 9 5.58 5.93 18.30
C ILE A 9 5.95 7.00 19.32
N ARG A 10 6.83 6.67 20.27
CA ARG A 10 7.26 7.56 21.35
C ARG A 10 6.08 8.17 22.13
N GLY A 11 5.09 7.32 22.44
CA GLY A 11 3.86 7.72 23.14
C GLY A 11 2.87 8.53 22.28
N LYS A 12 3.14 8.74 20.98
CA LYS A 12 2.25 9.49 20.09
C LYS A 12 1.49 8.55 19.15
N GLN A 13 0.16 8.67 19.18
CA GLN A 13 -0.73 7.93 18.30
C GLN A 13 -0.43 8.23 16.84
N GLN A 14 -0.26 7.18 16.03
CA GLN A 14 -0.18 7.28 14.57
C GLN A 14 -1.56 6.98 13.97
N TYR A 15 -1.77 7.43 12.74
CA TYR A 15 -3.05 7.27 12.05
C TYR A 15 -2.79 6.70 10.66
N ILE A 16 -3.74 5.91 10.19
CA ILE A 16 -3.76 5.37 8.83
C ILE A 16 -5.11 5.70 8.22
N ALA A 17 -5.15 5.77 6.88
CA ALA A 17 -6.37 5.91 6.12
C ALA A 17 -6.62 4.61 5.33
N ALA A 18 -7.85 4.45 4.84
CA ALA A 18 -8.21 3.39 3.91
C ALA A 18 -8.83 4.01 2.65
N PRO A 19 -8.01 4.69 1.82
CA PRO A 19 -8.53 5.58 0.80
C PRO A 19 -8.99 4.85 -0.45
N LEU A 20 -9.98 5.44 -1.12
CA LEU A 20 -10.40 5.14 -2.49
C LEU A 20 -9.99 6.34 -3.37
N CYS A 21 -9.23 6.06 -4.42
CA CYS A 21 -8.76 7.09 -5.36
C CYS A 21 -9.35 6.80 -6.75
N LEU A 22 -10.17 7.71 -7.25
CA LEU A 22 -10.69 7.65 -8.62
C LEU A 22 -9.75 8.40 -9.54
N LEU A 23 -9.29 7.73 -10.59
CA LEU A 23 -8.40 8.29 -11.59
C LEU A 23 -9.08 8.36 -12.96
N TYR A 24 -8.66 9.33 -13.76
CA TYR A 24 -9.08 9.53 -15.14
C TYR A 24 -7.87 9.54 -16.05
N GLU A 25 -7.92 8.78 -17.15
CA GLU A 25 -6.92 8.82 -18.20
C GLU A 25 -7.21 9.99 -19.14
N HIS A 26 -6.53 11.11 -18.89
CA HIS A 26 -6.65 12.31 -19.71
C HIS A 26 -5.79 12.18 -20.99
N PRO A 27 -6.32 12.53 -22.17
CA PRO A 27 -5.61 12.39 -23.45
C PRO A 27 -4.19 12.99 -23.45
N ASP A 28 -4.03 14.18 -22.87
CA ASP A 28 -2.74 14.90 -22.85
C ASP A 28 -1.91 14.76 -21.57
N GLN A 29 -2.51 14.34 -20.46
CA GLN A 29 -1.87 14.38 -19.11
C GLN A 29 -1.67 12.99 -18.51
N GLY A 30 -2.15 11.94 -19.19
CA GLY A 30 -2.14 10.58 -18.68
C GLY A 30 -3.09 10.42 -17.49
N LEU A 31 -2.76 9.50 -16.60
CA LEU A 31 -3.61 9.13 -15.48
C LEU A 31 -3.57 10.19 -14.37
N ILE A 32 -4.68 10.90 -14.16
CA ILE A 32 -4.82 11.95 -13.16
C ILE A 32 -5.86 11.60 -12.08
N PRO A 33 -5.61 11.90 -10.80
CA PRO A 33 -6.60 11.72 -9.75
C PRO A 33 -7.71 12.78 -9.86
N ILE A 34 -8.97 12.35 -9.85
CA ILE A 34 -10.14 13.24 -9.99
C ILE A 34 -11.05 13.26 -8.76
N ALA A 35 -10.96 12.26 -7.88
CA ALA A 35 -11.64 12.24 -6.59
C ALA A 35 -10.91 11.31 -5.59
N ILE A 36 -10.89 11.68 -4.31
CA ILE A 36 -10.30 10.88 -3.23
C ILE A 36 -11.27 10.83 -2.05
N GLN A 37 -11.61 9.64 -1.58
CA GLN A 37 -12.29 9.42 -0.29
C GLN A 37 -11.29 8.74 0.66
N LEU A 38 -11.13 9.20 1.90
CA LEU A 38 -10.08 8.71 2.79
C LEU A 38 -10.43 7.47 3.62
N GLU A 39 -11.73 7.14 3.71
CA GLU A 39 -12.23 5.94 4.39
C GLU A 39 -13.10 5.10 3.45
N GLN A 40 -13.37 3.86 3.82
CA GLN A 40 -14.17 2.94 2.98
C GLN A 40 -15.66 3.27 3.02
N THR A 41 -16.19 3.60 4.21
CA THR A 41 -17.61 3.85 4.40
C THR A 41 -17.94 5.32 4.11
N PRO A 42 -18.86 5.62 3.18
CA PRO A 42 -19.28 6.99 2.94
C PRO A 42 -20.09 7.52 4.13
N GLY A 43 -19.92 8.80 4.46
CA GLY A 43 -20.60 9.43 5.59
C GLY A 43 -20.39 10.95 5.61
N LEU A 44 -21.10 11.64 6.51
CA LEU A 44 -20.98 13.10 6.66
C LEU A 44 -19.55 13.52 7.05
N ASP A 45 -18.86 12.67 7.82
CA ASP A 45 -17.48 12.89 8.27
C ASP A 45 -16.42 12.36 7.29
N THR A 46 -16.84 11.74 6.19
CA THR A 46 -15.96 11.12 5.19
C THR A 46 -16.13 11.83 3.84
N PRO A 47 -15.65 13.08 3.70
CA PRO A 47 -15.84 13.86 2.48
C PRO A 47 -15.05 13.26 1.30
N ILE A 48 -15.57 13.48 0.11
CA ILE A 48 -14.87 13.22 -1.15
C ILE A 48 -14.12 14.49 -1.52
N PHE A 49 -12.79 14.41 -1.54
CA PHE A 49 -11.91 15.49 -1.96
C PHE A 49 -11.79 15.51 -3.48
N LEU A 50 -11.82 16.72 -4.06
CA LEU A 50 -11.71 16.98 -5.49
C LEU A 50 -10.51 17.88 -5.79
N PRO A 51 -9.95 17.85 -7.02
CA PRO A 51 -8.89 18.77 -7.43
C PRO A 51 -9.23 20.26 -7.33
N LYS A 52 -10.53 20.59 -7.29
CA LYS A 52 -11.05 21.96 -7.18
C LYS A 52 -11.15 22.46 -5.73
N ASP A 53 -10.98 21.59 -4.75
CA ASP A 53 -10.98 21.95 -3.33
C ASP A 53 -9.78 22.84 -2.98
N PRO A 54 -9.78 23.50 -1.80
CA PRO A 54 -8.63 24.29 -1.36
C PRO A 54 -7.30 23.54 -1.56
N PRO A 55 -6.25 24.19 -2.09
CA PRO A 55 -5.03 23.49 -2.53
C PRO A 55 -4.39 22.59 -1.46
N LEU A 56 -4.44 23.02 -0.20
CA LEU A 56 -3.91 22.25 0.93
C LEU A 56 -4.78 21.04 1.28
N ALA A 57 -6.10 21.13 1.14
CA ALA A 57 -7.01 20.01 1.36
C ALA A 57 -6.78 18.91 0.32
N TRP A 58 -6.69 19.29 -0.96
CA TRP A 58 -6.38 18.35 -2.04
C TRP A 58 -4.99 17.74 -1.91
N LEU A 59 -3.99 18.54 -1.53
CA LEU A 59 -2.64 18.05 -1.27
C LEU A 59 -2.63 17.03 -0.11
N LEU A 60 -3.31 17.33 0.99
CA LEU A 60 -3.41 16.44 2.14
C LEU A 60 -4.10 15.11 1.78
N ALA A 61 -5.19 15.15 1.02
CA ALA A 61 -5.86 13.95 0.53
C ALA A 61 -4.92 13.04 -0.27
N LYS A 62 -4.13 13.62 -1.18
CA LYS A 62 -3.10 12.87 -1.95
C LYS A 62 -2.00 12.31 -1.06
N ILE A 63 -1.55 13.05 -0.04
CA ILE A 63 -0.55 12.55 0.93
C ILE A 63 -1.08 11.32 1.66
N TRP A 64 -2.34 11.31 2.08
CA TRP A 64 -2.96 10.15 2.72
C TRP A 64 -3.08 8.93 1.80
N VAL A 65 -3.37 9.15 0.51
CA VAL A 65 -3.30 8.08 -0.51
C VAL A 65 -1.90 7.49 -0.58
N ARG A 66 -0.87 8.35 -0.72
CA ARG A 66 0.53 7.91 -0.82
C ARG A 66 1.03 7.24 0.45
N HIS A 67 0.61 7.71 1.62
CA HIS A 67 0.91 7.07 2.90
C HIS A 67 0.31 5.66 2.97
N SER A 68 -0.95 5.50 2.55
CA SER A 68 -1.62 4.19 2.55
C SER A 68 -0.97 3.23 1.55
N GLU A 69 -0.59 3.74 0.37
CA GLU A 69 0.15 2.97 -0.62
C GLU A 69 1.52 2.52 -0.12
N PHE A 70 2.24 3.38 0.62
CA PHE A 70 3.52 3.01 1.24
C PHE A 70 3.37 1.80 2.18
N GLN A 71 2.33 1.78 3.01
CA GLN A 71 2.07 0.66 3.93
C GLN A 71 1.83 -0.65 3.17
N VAL A 72 0.97 -0.61 2.14
CA VAL A 72 0.67 -1.78 1.31
C VAL A 72 1.91 -2.22 0.55
N PHE A 73 2.66 -1.29 -0.04
CA PHE A 73 3.85 -1.61 -0.80
C PHE A 73 4.91 -2.30 0.06
N GLN A 74 5.25 -1.72 1.21
CA GLN A 74 6.31 -2.27 2.07
C GLN A 74 5.93 -3.63 2.66
N LEU A 75 4.69 -3.79 3.13
CA LEU A 75 4.29 -5.03 3.79
C LEU A 75 3.92 -6.13 2.80
N LEU A 76 3.13 -5.81 1.79
CA LEU A 76 2.59 -6.82 0.88
C LEU A 76 3.49 -7.03 -0.32
N SER A 77 3.78 -5.97 -1.07
CA SER A 77 4.53 -6.09 -2.33
C SER A 77 6.01 -6.38 -2.12
N HIS A 78 6.62 -5.77 -1.11
CA HIS A 78 8.02 -5.99 -0.77
C HIS A 78 8.16 -7.15 0.22
N LEU A 79 7.83 -6.95 1.50
CA LEU A 79 8.10 -7.95 2.52
C LEU A 79 7.47 -9.31 2.21
N LEU A 80 6.14 -9.39 2.04
CA LEU A 80 5.49 -10.69 1.82
C LEU A 80 5.87 -11.31 0.48
N ARG A 81 5.62 -10.60 -0.62
CA ARG A 81 5.71 -11.17 -1.97
C ARG A 81 7.14 -11.38 -2.46
N THR A 82 8.14 -10.66 -1.93
CA THR A 82 9.54 -10.90 -2.30
C THR A 82 10.29 -11.66 -1.23
N HIS A 83 10.31 -11.20 0.02
CA HIS A 83 11.18 -11.81 1.04
C HIS A 83 10.59 -13.10 1.60
N LEU A 84 9.38 -13.03 2.16
CA LEU A 84 8.80 -14.17 2.87
C LEU A 84 8.45 -15.32 1.94
N VAL A 85 7.94 -15.03 0.73
CA VAL A 85 7.68 -16.06 -0.28
C VAL A 85 8.98 -16.75 -0.71
N VAL A 86 10.06 -15.99 -0.96
CA VAL A 86 11.35 -16.56 -1.34
C VAL A 86 11.96 -17.38 -0.20
N GLU A 87 11.83 -16.93 1.04
CA GLU A 87 12.30 -17.66 2.21
C GLU A 87 11.70 -19.08 2.29
N VAL A 88 10.41 -19.22 2.00
CA VAL A 88 9.74 -20.54 1.93
C VAL A 88 10.41 -21.45 0.90
N PHE A 89 10.71 -20.93 -0.29
CA PHE A 89 11.43 -21.69 -1.31
C PHE A 89 12.84 -22.07 -0.83
N CYS A 90 13.60 -21.13 -0.26
CA CYS A 90 14.93 -21.41 0.27
C CYS A 90 14.92 -22.51 1.35
N VAL A 91 14.03 -22.40 2.34
CA VAL A 91 13.93 -23.38 3.44
C VAL A 91 13.52 -24.75 2.91
N SER A 92 12.56 -24.82 1.97
CA SER A 92 12.14 -26.08 1.37
C SER A 92 13.27 -26.74 0.57
N THR A 93 14.01 -25.96 -0.24
CA THR A 93 15.15 -26.44 -1.02
C THR A 93 16.26 -26.97 -0.12
N LEU A 94 16.64 -26.24 0.94
CA LEU A 94 17.66 -26.68 1.90
C LEU A 94 17.27 -27.95 2.66
N ARG A 95 15.98 -28.13 2.97
CA ARG A 95 15.50 -29.29 3.75
C ARG A 95 15.22 -30.53 2.91
N GLN A 96 14.84 -30.36 1.64
CA GLN A 96 14.32 -31.45 0.81
C GLN A 96 15.20 -31.79 -0.38
N LEU A 97 16.15 -30.93 -0.78
CA LEU A 97 17.03 -31.19 -1.91
C LEU A 97 18.49 -31.27 -1.44
N PRO A 98 19.20 -32.39 -1.68
CA PRO A 98 20.62 -32.48 -1.36
C PRO A 98 21.46 -31.61 -2.29
N ALA A 99 22.64 -31.18 -1.86
CA ALA A 99 23.50 -30.24 -2.60
C ALA A 99 23.93 -30.72 -4.01
N VAL A 100 23.90 -32.03 -4.27
CA VAL A 100 24.19 -32.61 -5.59
C VAL A 100 23.04 -32.42 -6.59
N HIS A 101 21.82 -32.21 -6.10
CA HIS A 101 20.61 -32.13 -6.91
C HIS A 101 20.67 -30.92 -7.85
N PRO A 102 20.38 -31.06 -9.15
CA PRO A 102 20.50 -29.97 -10.11
C PRO A 102 19.67 -28.73 -9.74
N VAL A 103 18.47 -28.93 -9.18
CA VAL A 103 17.60 -27.81 -8.71
C VAL A 103 18.20 -27.06 -7.52
N TYR A 104 18.95 -27.74 -6.64
CA TYR A 104 19.65 -27.08 -5.53
C TYR A 104 20.76 -26.15 -6.05
N LYS A 105 21.40 -26.50 -7.18
CA LYS A 105 22.53 -25.74 -7.74
C LYS A 105 22.13 -24.49 -8.52
N VAL A 106 20.88 -24.43 -8.98
CA VAL A 106 20.33 -23.29 -9.75
C VAL A 106 19.55 -22.31 -8.89
N GLY A 107 19.22 -22.71 -7.66
CA GLY A 107 18.58 -21.85 -6.66
C GLY A 107 19.56 -20.98 -5.89
#